data_AF-A0A6B2DK80-F1
#
_entry.id   AF-A0A6B2DK80-F1
#
_cell.length_a   1.000
_cell.length_b   1.000
_cell.length_c   1.000
_cell.angle_alpha   90.00
_cell.angle_beta   90.00
_cell.angle_gamma   90.00
#
_symmetry.space_group_name_H-M   'P 1'
#
loop_
_entity.id
_entity.type
_entity.pdbx_description
1 polymer ?
#
loop_
_entity_poly.entity_id
_entity_poly.type
_entity_poly.pdbx_seq_one_letter_code
_entity_poly.pdbx_strand_id
1 'polypeptide(L)'
;PEPAAVDRPEVRYRWIRESGLAVAATVTVVTGLPAAEVVRGFGADPDRPEPLTELRHAYGDLWLAVLDLGGVVLVIEENGYLGSHEEVLTAVSRAGRAASMFWNVNAVTRLSFARDGEVLASFEPGLGEPDAHPEVAAALAGLDFEDYRDHDEKGLVAVERFTGRGLDAGDLEAIERAGVGYRIPAAGVTRPVPPVS
;
A
#
# COMPACT_ATOMS: atom_id res chain seq x y z
N PRO A 1 28.65 6.88 28.70
CA PRO A 1 27.54 6.10 28.11
C PRO A 1 27.40 6.44 26.64
N GLU A 2 27.71 5.49 25.76
CA GLU A 2 27.39 5.60 24.34
C GLU A 2 25.85 5.54 24.21
N PRO A 3 25.19 6.47 23.49
CA PRO A 3 23.75 6.41 23.32
C PRO A 3 23.40 5.07 22.66
N ALA A 4 22.40 4.37 23.20
CA ALA A 4 21.90 3.13 22.62
C ALA A 4 21.60 3.38 21.13
N ALA A 5 22.15 2.54 20.25
CA ALA A 5 21.83 2.60 18.84
C ALA A 5 20.31 2.51 18.71
N VAL A 6 19.68 3.58 18.21
CA VAL A 6 18.26 3.57 17.89
C VAL A 6 18.09 2.53 16.79
N ASP A 7 17.30 1.49 17.05
CA ASP A 7 16.93 0.54 16.02
C ASP A 7 16.06 1.27 14.98
N ARG A 8 16.47 1.17 13.71
CA ARG A 8 15.86 1.91 12.59
C ARG A 8 15.35 0.92 11.55
N PRO A 9 14.25 0.21 11.85
CA PRO A 9 13.72 -0.83 11.00
C PRO A 9 13.36 -0.32 9.60
N GLU A 10 13.08 0.97 9.44
CA GLU A 10 12.74 1.62 8.18
C GLU A 10 13.90 1.61 7.17
N VAL A 11 15.15 1.51 7.63
CA VAL A 11 16.34 1.53 6.75
C VAL A 11 16.29 0.41 5.70
N ARG A 12 15.67 -0.74 6.03
CA ARG A 12 15.57 -1.89 5.11
C ARG A 12 14.64 -1.64 3.91
N TYR A 13 13.82 -0.59 3.93
CA TYR A 13 12.96 -0.22 2.80
C TYR A 13 13.56 0.86 1.90
N ARG A 14 14.73 1.42 2.23
CA ARG A 14 15.34 2.52 1.45
C ARG A 14 15.62 2.18 -0.01
N TRP A 15 15.71 0.89 -0.35
CA TRP A 15 15.84 0.44 -1.75
C TRP A 15 14.69 0.93 -2.63
N ILE A 16 13.52 1.26 -2.06
CA ILE A 16 12.37 1.82 -2.78
C ILE A 16 12.72 3.11 -3.50
N ARG A 17 13.61 3.93 -2.93
CA ARG A 17 14.06 5.20 -3.52
C ARG A 17 14.81 5.04 -4.83
N GLU A 18 15.37 3.85 -5.06
CA GLU A 18 16.11 3.49 -6.26
C GLU A 18 15.25 2.62 -7.20
N SER A 19 13.98 2.40 -6.86
CA SER A 19 13.03 1.55 -7.59
C SER A 19 12.02 2.37 -8.40
N GLY A 20 11.21 1.67 -9.21
CA GLY A 20 10.07 2.27 -9.93
C GLY A 20 9.00 2.89 -9.03
N LEU A 21 9.01 2.59 -7.72
CA LEU A 21 8.02 3.08 -6.75
C LEU A 21 8.40 4.44 -6.12
N ALA A 22 9.59 4.97 -6.40
CA ALA A 22 10.13 6.14 -5.70
C ALA A 22 9.30 7.42 -5.86
N VAL A 23 8.56 7.56 -6.98
CA VAL A 23 7.87 8.80 -7.36
C VAL A 23 6.49 8.89 -6.71
N ALA A 24 5.67 7.85 -6.91
CA ALA A 24 4.37 7.72 -6.28
C ALA A 24 3.91 6.27 -6.40
N ALA A 25 3.48 5.69 -5.29
CA ALA A 25 2.91 4.37 -5.28
C ALA A 25 1.97 4.17 -4.10
N THR A 26 1.16 3.13 -4.23
CA THR A 26 0.49 2.50 -3.08
C THR A 26 0.95 1.06 -2.98
N VAL A 27 1.39 0.67 -1.79
CA VAL A 27 1.71 -0.72 -1.45
C VAL A 27 0.69 -1.18 -0.44
N THR A 28 -0.11 -2.19 -0.81
CA THR A 28 -1.07 -2.83 0.09
C THR A 28 -0.68 -4.29 0.30
N VAL A 29 -0.67 -4.74 1.55
CA VAL A 29 -0.51 -6.16 1.89
C VAL A 29 -1.83 -6.66 2.46
N VAL A 30 -2.30 -7.78 1.93
CA VAL A 30 -3.57 -8.42 2.30
C VAL A 30 -3.32 -9.84 2.77
N THR A 31 -4.01 -10.28 3.83
CA THR A 31 -3.97 -11.65 4.33
C THR A 31 -5.37 -12.25 4.36
N GLY A 32 -5.47 -13.57 4.25
CA GLY A 32 -6.73 -14.30 4.39
C GLY A 32 -7.65 -14.30 3.15
N LEU A 33 -7.27 -13.61 2.07
CA LEU A 33 -7.93 -13.69 0.76
C LEU A 33 -6.97 -14.19 -0.33
N PRO A 34 -7.46 -14.99 -1.29
CA PRO A 34 -6.69 -15.35 -2.47
C PRO A 34 -6.54 -14.15 -3.42
N ALA A 35 -5.48 -14.14 -4.24
CA ALA A 35 -5.16 -13.01 -5.13
C ALA A 35 -6.33 -12.58 -6.03
N ALA A 36 -7.11 -13.52 -6.57
CA ALA A 36 -8.26 -13.20 -7.43
C ALA A 36 -9.36 -12.40 -6.69
N GLU A 37 -9.60 -12.67 -5.41
CA GLU A 37 -10.54 -11.88 -4.61
C GLU A 37 -9.98 -10.51 -4.25
N VAL A 38 -8.67 -10.41 -4.04
CA VAL A 38 -8.01 -9.11 -3.83
C VAL A 38 -8.11 -8.24 -5.08
N VAL A 39 -7.81 -8.78 -6.26
CA VAL A 39 -7.96 -8.06 -7.55
C VAL A 39 -9.40 -7.57 -7.74
N ARG A 40 -10.41 -8.41 -7.43
CA ARG A 40 -11.82 -8.00 -7.44
C ARG A 40 -12.14 -6.90 -6.44
N GLY A 41 -11.54 -6.94 -5.24
CA GLY A 41 -11.71 -5.92 -4.21
C GLY A 41 -11.19 -4.54 -4.63
N PHE A 42 -10.18 -4.50 -5.50
CA PHE A 42 -9.69 -3.28 -6.16
C PHE A 42 -10.53 -2.86 -7.38
N GLY A 43 -11.57 -3.63 -7.73
CA GLY A 43 -12.46 -3.34 -8.86
C GLY A 43 -11.95 -3.82 -10.22
N ALA A 44 -10.87 -4.59 -10.27
CA ALA A 44 -10.36 -5.17 -11.51
C ALA A 44 -10.88 -6.61 -11.74
N ASP A 45 -10.75 -7.09 -12.98
CA ASP A 45 -11.13 -8.45 -13.38
C ASP A 45 -9.91 -9.39 -13.35
N PRO A 46 -9.83 -10.37 -12.42
CA PRO A 46 -8.69 -11.27 -12.33
C PRO A 46 -8.54 -12.23 -13.51
N ASP A 47 -9.58 -12.40 -14.32
CA ASP A 47 -9.52 -13.23 -15.53
C ASP A 47 -9.02 -12.44 -16.76
N ARG A 48 -8.64 -11.17 -16.57
CA ARG A 48 -8.12 -10.28 -17.63
C ARG A 48 -6.78 -9.64 -17.26
N PRO A 49 -5.72 -10.42 -17.06
CA PRO A 49 -4.39 -9.86 -16.91
C PRO A 49 -3.93 -9.17 -18.20
N GLU A 50 -3.21 -8.08 -18.06
CA GLU A 50 -2.62 -7.32 -19.15
C GLU A 50 -1.10 -7.17 -18.97
N PRO A 51 -0.32 -7.03 -20.06
CA PRO A 51 1.11 -6.76 -19.94
C PRO A 51 1.36 -5.45 -19.19
N LEU A 52 2.20 -5.51 -18.16
CA LEU A 52 2.52 -4.36 -17.31
C LEU A 52 3.10 -3.19 -18.10
N THR A 53 3.86 -3.48 -19.16
CA THR A 53 4.39 -2.48 -20.08
C THR A 53 3.28 -1.69 -20.78
N GLU A 54 2.22 -2.35 -21.24
CA GLU A 54 1.08 -1.69 -21.89
C GLU A 54 0.30 -0.81 -20.90
N LEU A 55 0.11 -1.31 -19.67
CA LEU A 55 -0.56 -0.55 -18.60
C LEU A 55 0.20 0.72 -18.22
N ARG A 56 1.54 0.68 -18.14
CA ARG A 56 2.38 1.86 -17.89
C ARG A 56 2.33 2.88 -19.02
N HIS A 57 2.09 2.44 -20.26
CA HIS A 57 1.94 3.34 -21.41
C HIS A 57 0.53 3.92 -21.55
N ALA A 58 -0.48 3.27 -20.97
CA ALA A 58 -1.88 3.72 -20.96
C ALA A 58 -2.09 4.86 -19.95
N TYR A 59 -1.65 6.07 -20.32
CA TYR A 59 -1.79 7.26 -19.49
C TYR A 59 -3.23 7.50 -19.02
N GLY A 60 -3.42 7.58 -17.70
CA GLY A 60 -4.69 7.92 -17.06
C GLY A 60 -5.53 6.72 -16.62
N ASP A 61 -5.17 5.50 -17.00
CA ASP A 61 -5.80 4.28 -16.49
C ASP A 61 -5.21 3.91 -15.13
N LEU A 62 -6.08 3.58 -14.17
CA LEU A 62 -5.65 2.96 -12.92
C LEU A 62 -5.44 1.46 -13.16
N TRP A 63 -4.42 0.91 -12.54
CA TRP A 63 -4.12 -0.51 -12.60
C TRP A 63 -3.37 -0.93 -11.34
N LEU A 64 -3.37 -2.24 -11.08
CA LEU A 64 -2.59 -2.84 -10.01
C LEU A 64 -1.80 -4.05 -10.52
N ALA A 65 -0.64 -4.30 -9.92
CA ALA A 65 0.06 -5.57 -10.02
C ALA A 65 -0.06 -6.33 -8.69
N VAL A 66 -0.12 -7.65 -8.74
CA VAL A 66 -0.26 -8.50 -7.55
C VAL A 66 0.77 -9.61 -7.51
N LEU A 67 1.20 -9.97 -6.31
CA LEU A 67 2.03 -11.13 -6.04
C LEU A 67 1.39 -11.95 -4.93
N ASP A 68 1.06 -13.22 -5.22
CA ASP A 68 0.59 -14.19 -4.22
C ASP A 68 1.81 -14.88 -3.57
N LEU A 69 1.93 -14.73 -2.26
CA LEU A 69 2.99 -15.28 -1.42
C LEU A 69 2.48 -16.41 -0.53
N GLY A 70 1.46 -17.15 -0.97
CA GLY A 70 0.95 -18.32 -0.28
C GLY A 70 0.07 -17.97 0.92
N GLY A 71 -0.98 -17.17 0.68
CA GLY A 71 -1.92 -16.71 1.71
C GLY A 71 -1.69 -15.27 2.19
N VAL A 72 -0.66 -14.62 1.66
CA VAL A 72 -0.43 -13.17 1.69
C VAL A 72 -0.42 -12.67 0.26
N VAL A 73 -1.17 -11.63 -0.04
CA VAL A 73 -1.21 -10.99 -1.36
C VAL A 73 -0.62 -9.60 -1.21
N LEU A 74 0.45 -9.34 -1.96
CA LEU A 74 1.03 -8.01 -2.12
C LEU A 74 0.40 -7.35 -3.34
N VAL A 75 -0.01 -6.09 -3.19
CA VAL A 75 -0.57 -5.27 -4.27
C VAL A 75 0.28 -4.01 -4.41
N ILE A 76 0.62 -3.69 -5.66
CA ILE A 76 1.34 -2.48 -6.04
C ILE A 76 0.49 -1.70 -7.03
N GLU A 77 0.25 -0.43 -6.73
CA GLU A 77 -0.29 0.55 -7.66
C GLU A 77 0.78 1.62 -7.94
N GLU A 78 1.27 1.73 -9.17
CA GLU A 78 2.16 2.84 -9.55
C GLU A 78 1.33 4.07 -9.88
N ASN A 79 1.59 5.20 -9.20
CA ASN A 79 0.76 6.41 -9.25
C ASN A 79 -0.74 6.21 -8.87
N GLY A 80 -1.15 5.01 -8.46
CA GLY A 80 -2.49 4.74 -7.94
C GLY A 80 -2.57 4.90 -6.43
N TYR A 81 -3.79 5.03 -5.92
CA TYR A 81 -4.09 5.37 -4.53
C TYR A 81 -5.31 4.62 -3.97
N LEU A 82 -5.83 3.62 -4.67
CA LEU A 82 -7.07 2.96 -4.28
C LEU A 82 -6.92 2.14 -3.00
N GLY A 83 -5.73 1.62 -2.71
CA GLY A 83 -5.42 0.99 -1.43
C GLY A 83 -5.52 1.93 -0.23
N SER A 84 -5.72 3.24 -0.43
CA SER A 84 -6.02 4.21 0.63
C SER A 84 -7.52 4.43 0.87
N HIS A 85 -8.39 3.88 0.01
CA HIS A 85 -9.84 4.05 0.08
C HIS A 85 -10.49 3.07 1.06
N GLU A 86 -11.49 3.57 1.80
CA GLU A 86 -12.22 2.79 2.79
C GLU A 86 -12.97 1.60 2.15
N GLU A 87 -13.58 1.79 0.98
CA GLU A 87 -14.34 0.73 0.31
C GLU A 87 -13.44 -0.42 -0.13
N VAL A 88 -12.25 -0.10 -0.65
CA VAL A 88 -11.26 -1.10 -1.09
C VAL A 88 -10.74 -1.86 0.12
N LEU A 89 -10.28 -1.15 1.16
CA LEU A 89 -9.74 -1.75 2.39
C LEU A 89 -10.78 -2.62 3.11
N THR A 90 -12.03 -2.19 3.15
CA THR A 90 -13.16 -2.98 3.65
C THR A 90 -13.32 -4.28 2.85
N ALA A 91 -13.33 -4.18 1.52
CA ALA A 91 -13.50 -5.35 0.66
C ALA A 91 -12.36 -6.36 0.80
N VAL A 92 -11.10 -5.90 0.78
CA VAL A 92 -9.92 -6.77 0.79
C VAL A 92 -9.55 -7.28 2.17
N SER A 93 -10.04 -6.68 3.25
CA SER A 93 -9.80 -7.17 4.62
C SER A 93 -10.86 -8.13 5.17
N ARG A 94 -11.94 -8.40 4.42
CA ARG A 94 -13.13 -9.15 4.91
C ARG A 94 -12.88 -10.55 5.52
N ALA A 95 -11.71 -11.14 5.28
CA ALA A 95 -11.34 -12.47 5.79
C ALA A 95 -9.97 -12.49 6.48
N GLY A 96 -9.43 -11.33 6.83
CA GLY A 96 -8.11 -11.20 7.41
C GLY A 96 -7.71 -9.76 7.63
N ARG A 97 -6.48 -9.39 7.28
CA ARG A 97 -5.94 -8.04 7.45
C ARG A 97 -5.60 -7.41 6.11
N ALA A 98 -5.78 -6.10 6.01
CA ALA A 98 -5.18 -5.29 4.96
C ALA A 98 -4.48 -4.09 5.61
N ALA A 99 -3.26 -3.80 5.18
CA ALA A 99 -2.61 -2.53 5.50
C ALA A 99 -1.98 -1.94 4.26
N SER A 100 -2.03 -0.62 4.14
CA SER A 100 -1.65 0.10 2.94
C SER A 100 -0.89 1.36 3.26
N MET A 101 0.17 1.60 2.50
CA MET A 101 0.93 2.85 2.52
C MET A 101 0.91 3.47 1.13
N PHE A 102 0.38 4.69 1.03
CA PHE A 102 0.40 5.54 -0.16
C PHE A 102 1.34 6.72 0.04
N TRP A 103 2.08 7.09 -1.01
CA TRP A 103 2.88 8.30 -1.09
C TRP A 103 2.90 8.86 -2.52
N ASN A 104 3.19 10.16 -2.64
CA ASN A 104 3.42 10.80 -3.94
C ASN A 104 4.40 11.98 -3.87
N VAL A 105 4.79 12.50 -5.03
CA VAL A 105 5.69 13.66 -5.17
C VAL A 105 5.18 14.96 -4.55
N ASN A 106 3.89 15.08 -4.27
CA ASN A 106 3.30 16.25 -3.60
C ASN A 106 3.38 16.13 -2.07
N ALA A 107 4.12 15.14 -1.56
CA ALA A 107 4.24 14.79 -0.14
C ALA A 107 2.91 14.42 0.53
N VAL A 108 1.88 14.05 -0.26
CA VAL A 108 0.64 13.50 0.29
C VAL A 108 0.86 12.03 0.59
N THR A 109 0.62 11.64 1.82
CA THR A 109 0.71 10.24 2.24
C THR A 109 -0.58 9.76 2.90
N ARG A 110 -0.78 8.44 2.89
CA ARG A 110 -1.87 7.82 3.64
C ARG A 110 -1.45 6.45 4.12
N LEU A 111 -1.51 6.26 5.42
CA LEU A 111 -1.30 4.97 6.08
C LEU A 111 -2.64 4.46 6.60
N SER A 112 -3.01 3.25 6.20
CA SER A 112 -4.32 2.68 6.49
C SER A 112 -4.23 1.24 6.96
N PHE A 113 -5.13 0.86 7.86
CA PHE A 113 -5.21 -0.47 8.46
C PHE A 113 -6.67 -0.91 8.52
N ALA A 114 -6.94 -2.14 8.08
CA ALA A 114 -8.25 -2.74 8.09
C ALA A 114 -8.17 -4.21 8.46
N ARG A 115 -9.21 -4.71 9.12
CA ARG A 115 -9.31 -6.10 9.54
C ARG A 115 -10.76 -6.53 9.54
N ASP A 116 -11.01 -7.75 9.07
CA ASP A 116 -12.33 -8.40 9.12
C ASP A 116 -13.46 -7.53 8.52
N GLY A 117 -13.12 -6.71 7.51
CA GLY A 117 -14.04 -5.81 6.82
C GLY A 117 -14.26 -4.46 7.51
N GLU A 118 -13.46 -4.10 8.52
CA GLU A 118 -13.53 -2.81 9.21
C GLU A 118 -12.22 -2.05 9.07
N VAL A 119 -12.28 -0.77 8.69
CA VAL A 119 -11.12 0.12 8.69
C VAL A 119 -10.88 0.61 10.12
N LEU A 120 -9.76 0.19 10.70
CA LEU A 120 -9.38 0.50 12.08
C LEU A 120 -8.74 1.89 12.22
N ALA A 121 -8.00 2.31 11.20
CA ALA A 121 -7.38 3.63 11.13
C ALA A 121 -7.00 3.96 9.67
N SER A 122 -7.09 5.23 9.30
CA SER A 122 -6.63 5.74 8.01
C SER A 122 -6.31 7.23 8.14
N PHE A 123 -5.03 7.58 8.05
CA PHE A 123 -4.53 8.92 8.38
C PHE A 123 -3.25 9.25 7.59
N GLU A 124 -2.86 10.53 7.61
CA GLU A 124 -1.57 11.00 7.10
C GLU A 124 -0.56 10.98 8.27
N PRO A 125 0.47 10.11 8.24
CA PRO A 125 1.43 10.02 9.34
C PRO A 125 2.14 11.36 9.61
N GLY A 126 2.37 11.71 10.89
CA GLY A 126 2.97 13.00 11.26
C GLY A 126 2.00 14.19 11.20
N LEU A 127 0.74 14.00 10.80
CA LEU A 127 -0.32 15.03 10.88
C LEU A 127 -1.45 14.60 11.83
N GLY A 128 -1.07 14.27 13.06
CA GLY A 128 -2.01 13.90 14.13
C GLY A 128 -2.50 12.47 13.98
N GLU A 129 -1.76 11.53 14.56
CA GLU A 129 -2.20 10.14 14.66
C GLU A 129 -3.52 10.08 15.46
N PRO A 130 -4.54 9.38 14.97
CA PRO A 130 -5.78 9.20 15.72
C PRO A 130 -5.51 8.36 16.98
N ASP A 131 -6.44 8.40 17.94
CA ASP A 131 -6.51 7.38 18.99
C ASP A 131 -6.66 6.01 18.31
N ALA A 132 -5.52 5.32 18.18
CA ALA A 132 -5.41 4.16 17.34
C ALA A 132 -5.94 2.92 18.06
N HIS A 133 -6.65 2.07 17.33
CA HIS A 133 -6.97 0.71 17.77
C HIS A 133 -5.69 0.01 18.29
N PRO A 134 -5.73 -0.81 19.36
CA PRO A 134 -4.51 -1.37 19.97
C PRO A 134 -3.58 -2.11 19.00
N GLU A 135 -4.13 -2.80 17.99
CA GLU A 135 -3.33 -3.45 16.93
C GLU A 135 -2.58 -2.44 16.05
N VAL A 136 -3.23 -1.31 15.73
CA VAL A 136 -2.61 -0.22 14.96
C VAL A 136 -1.53 0.46 15.81
N ALA A 137 -1.81 0.74 17.08
CA ALA A 137 -0.82 1.29 18.01
C ALA A 137 0.43 0.38 18.13
N ALA A 138 0.23 -0.94 18.16
CA ALA A 138 1.33 -1.90 18.17
C ALA A 138 2.16 -1.87 16.87
N ALA A 139 1.50 -1.72 15.71
CA ALA A 139 2.20 -1.59 14.43
C ALA A 139 3.04 -0.30 14.35
N LEU A 140 2.53 0.80 14.90
CA LEU A 140 3.20 2.12 14.89
C LEU A 140 4.28 2.27 15.98
N ALA A 141 4.35 1.37 16.96
CA ALA A 141 5.19 1.52 18.13
C ALA A 141 6.67 1.80 17.80
N GLY A 142 7.19 2.93 18.29
CA GLY A 142 8.58 3.33 18.11
C GLY A 142 8.92 3.92 16.73
N LEU A 143 7.93 4.12 15.86
CA LEU A 143 8.11 4.88 14.61
C LEU A 143 7.87 6.36 14.90
N ASP A 144 8.85 7.20 14.57
CA ASP A 144 8.77 8.66 14.72
C ASP A 144 8.36 9.28 13.39
N PHE A 145 7.08 9.59 13.20
CA PHE A 145 6.57 10.19 11.97
C PHE A 145 6.72 11.73 11.92
N GLU A 146 7.10 12.36 13.03
CA GLU A 146 7.46 13.80 13.08
C GLU A 146 8.83 14.04 12.40
N ASP A 147 9.73 13.05 12.43
CA ASP A 147 10.93 13.04 11.58
C ASP A 147 10.58 12.59 10.17
N TYR A 148 10.51 13.54 9.23
CA TYR A 148 10.26 13.28 7.80
C TYR A 148 11.32 12.40 7.12
N ARG A 149 12.46 12.12 7.75
CA ARG A 149 13.43 11.18 7.19
C ARG A 149 12.83 9.78 7.16
N ASP A 150 12.94 9.12 6.02
CA ASP A 150 12.48 7.74 5.82
C ASP A 150 10.96 7.57 6.09
N HIS A 151 10.17 8.60 5.78
CA HIS A 151 8.74 8.66 6.10
C HIS A 151 7.93 7.52 5.46
N ASP A 152 8.11 7.30 4.15
CA ASP A 152 7.42 6.23 3.41
C ASP A 152 7.85 4.86 3.91
N GLU A 153 9.14 4.72 4.19
CA GLU A 153 9.73 3.50 4.74
C GLU A 153 9.20 3.16 6.15
N LYS A 154 8.95 4.15 7.00
CA LYS A 154 8.29 3.94 8.31
C LYS A 154 6.87 3.44 8.12
N GLY A 155 6.12 4.00 7.16
CA GLY A 155 4.79 3.52 6.81
C GLY A 155 4.80 2.03 6.41
N LEU A 156 5.78 1.62 5.61
CA LEU A 156 5.94 0.21 5.20
C LEU A 156 6.34 -0.73 6.34
N VAL A 157 7.12 -0.25 7.32
CA VAL A 157 7.35 -1.00 8.56
C VAL A 157 6.04 -1.25 9.30
N ALA A 158 5.17 -0.24 9.38
CA ALA A 158 3.87 -0.39 10.03
C ALA A 158 2.96 -1.38 9.27
N VAL A 159 2.95 -1.32 7.94
CA VAL A 159 2.26 -2.30 7.07
C VAL A 159 2.73 -3.73 7.37
N GLU A 160 4.05 -3.94 7.43
CA GLU A 160 4.61 -5.26 7.74
C GLU A 160 4.22 -5.73 9.14
N ARG A 161 4.35 -4.88 10.16
CA ARG A 161 4.04 -5.27 11.53
C ARG A 161 2.58 -5.64 11.71
N PHE A 162 1.68 -4.94 11.04
CA PHE A 162 0.25 -5.21 11.12
C PHE A 162 -0.14 -6.51 10.40
N THR A 163 0.43 -6.77 9.22
CA THR A 163 0.05 -7.91 8.37
C THR A 163 0.90 -9.16 8.60
N GLY A 164 2.07 -9.01 9.21
CA GLY A 164 3.07 -10.06 9.40
C GLY A 164 4.02 -10.25 8.22
N ARG A 165 3.89 -9.49 7.13
CA ARG A 165 4.77 -9.56 5.95
C ARG A 165 4.86 -8.19 5.27
N GLY A 166 6.06 -7.70 5.02
CA GLY A 166 6.28 -6.47 4.26
C GLY A 166 6.44 -6.71 2.77
N LEU A 167 6.92 -5.68 2.07
CA LEU A 167 7.47 -5.75 0.71
C LEU A 167 9.00 -5.83 0.80
N ASP A 168 9.64 -6.68 -0.02
CA ASP A 168 11.09 -6.64 -0.25
C ASP A 168 11.43 -6.44 -1.73
N ALA A 169 12.71 -6.19 -2.03
CA ALA A 169 13.15 -5.92 -3.40
C ALA A 169 12.93 -7.12 -4.34
N GLY A 170 13.05 -8.35 -3.82
CA GLY A 170 12.81 -9.57 -4.58
C GLY A 170 11.34 -9.77 -4.95
N ASP A 171 10.42 -9.32 -4.09
CA ASP A 171 8.99 -9.28 -4.40
C ASP A 171 8.71 -8.35 -5.60
N LEU A 172 9.30 -7.15 -5.61
CA LEU A 172 9.14 -6.22 -6.73
C LEU A 172 9.74 -6.79 -8.01
N GLU A 173 10.96 -7.37 -7.95
CA GLU A 173 11.56 -8.06 -9.09
C GLU A 173 10.70 -9.22 -9.59
N ALA A 174 9.99 -9.92 -8.71
CA ALA A 174 9.07 -10.99 -9.09
C ALA A 174 7.84 -10.45 -9.83
N ILE A 175 7.28 -9.32 -9.39
CA ILE A 175 6.21 -8.61 -10.09
C ILE A 175 6.68 -8.17 -11.49
N GLU A 176 7.85 -7.54 -11.59
CA GLU A 176 8.41 -7.11 -12.88
C GLU A 176 8.64 -8.29 -13.83
N ARG A 177 9.15 -9.41 -13.30
CA ARG A 177 9.40 -10.63 -14.08
C ARG A 177 8.11 -11.30 -14.53
N ALA A 178 7.07 -11.27 -13.71
CA ALA A 178 5.74 -11.74 -14.09
C ALA A 178 5.16 -10.86 -15.21
N GLY A 179 5.43 -9.55 -15.15
CA GLY A 179 5.12 -8.60 -16.23
C GLY A 179 3.63 -8.45 -16.50
N VAL A 180 2.80 -8.73 -15.50
CA VAL A 180 1.33 -8.68 -15.59
C VAL A 180 0.75 -7.72 -14.56
N GLY A 181 -0.31 -7.02 -14.96
CA GLY A 181 -1.15 -6.23 -14.08
C GLY A 181 -2.62 -6.34 -14.48
N TYR A 182 -3.48 -5.63 -13.77
CA TYR A 182 -4.92 -5.66 -13.96
C TYR A 182 -5.42 -4.23 -14.06
N ARG A 183 -6.04 -3.89 -15.19
CA ARG A 183 -6.66 -2.57 -15.39
C ARG A 183 -7.91 -2.46 -14.52
N ILE A 184 -8.07 -1.29 -13.91
CA ILE A 184 -9.23 -0.93 -13.10
C ILE A 184 -10.14 -0.06 -13.98
N PRO A 185 -11.37 -0.50 -14.30
CA PRO A 185 -12.27 0.27 -15.15
C PRO A 185 -12.62 1.62 -14.52
N ALA A 186 -12.66 2.67 -15.33
CA ALA A 186 -13.06 4.01 -14.88
C ALA A 186 -14.50 4.09 -14.31
N ALA A 187 -15.32 3.07 -14.54
CA ALA A 187 -16.68 2.99 -14.03
C ALA A 187 -16.70 2.57 -12.56
N GLY A 188 -16.56 3.55 -11.65
CA GLY A 188 -16.76 3.35 -10.21
C GLY A 188 -16.12 4.40 -9.32
N VAL A 189 -15.09 5.11 -9.80
CA VAL A 189 -14.42 6.18 -9.04
C VAL A 189 -15.01 7.51 -9.45
N THR A 190 -15.89 8.08 -8.63
CA THR A 190 -16.24 9.50 -8.73
C THR A 190 -14.96 10.32 -8.55
N ARG A 191 -14.44 10.90 -9.65
CA ARG A 191 -13.34 11.87 -9.57
C ARG A 191 -13.78 13.04 -8.69
N PRO A 192 -13.05 13.42 -7.63
CA PRO A 192 -13.30 14.69 -6.98
C PRO A 192 -13.06 15.80 -8.01
N VAL A 193 -14.06 16.65 -8.20
CA VAL A 193 -13.94 17.86 -9.00
C VAL A 193 -13.01 18.80 -8.23
N PRO A 194 -11.88 19.27 -8.81
CA PRO A 194 -11.04 20.24 -8.13
C PRO A 194 -11.83 21.54 -7.93
N PRO A 195 -11.68 22.23 -6.78
CA PRO A 195 -12.31 23.53 -6.60
C PRO A 195 -11.78 24.48 -7.67
N VAL A 196 -12.71 25.10 -8.39
CA VAL A 196 -12.42 26.15 -9.35
C VAL A 196 -11.84 27.33 -8.56
N SER A 197 -10.68 27.83 -9.00
CA SER A 197 -9.98 28.99 -8.43
C SER A 197 -10.85 30.23 -8.31
#